data_AF-A0AAW0WTF8-F1
#
_entry.id   AF-A0AAW0WTF8-F1
#
_cell.length_a   1.000
_cell.length_b   1.000
_cell.length_c   1.000
_cell.angle_alpha   90.00
_cell.angle_beta   90.00
_cell.angle_gamma   90.00
#
_symmetry.space_group_name_H-M   'P 1'
#
loop_
_entity.id
_entity.type
_entity.pdbx_description
1 polymer ?
#
loop_
_entity_poly.entity_id
_entity_poly.type
_entity_poly.pdbx_seq_one_letter_code
_entity_poly.pdbx_strand_id
1 'polypeptide(L)'
;SFQKLGDNGGELTTLQKLLVFYKSPISKFCYHSSAYVIFLVLYAYVVLFDFEYEMTYMEIFLLIWIFNHLINEIAEIAAEPSLSLRGKINDWVSSVWNRFDMVSLLLTCMALGLRLHRQTFTWGRIAYAINTTVFYCRLFRIYHVSYHLGPKLVIFYRMISEVLVFLALLVIFILGYGIASQSLLHLSRNAFTLNSTSISNIMKDVLLTPYWQMYGELQLEEIAGMCLMRCRKTVWRSGSLRC
;
A
#
# COMPACT_ATOMS: atom_id res chain seq x y z
N SER A 1 4.89 -35.95 3.83
CA SER A 1 5.10 -37.37 3.51
C SER A 1 5.73 -37.48 2.14
N PHE A 2 7.03 -37.80 2.05
CA PHE A 2 7.72 -38.08 0.79
C PHE A 2 7.26 -39.44 0.28
N GLN A 3 6.66 -39.49 -0.91
CA GLN A 3 6.25 -40.74 -1.52
C GLN A 3 7.52 -41.49 -1.96
N LYS A 4 7.86 -42.61 -1.30
CA LYS A 4 8.86 -43.56 -1.79
C LYS A 4 8.33 -44.12 -3.11
N LEU A 5 8.76 -43.55 -4.22
CA LEU A 5 8.61 -44.18 -5.52
C LEU A 5 9.48 -45.43 -5.47
N GLY A 6 8.90 -46.59 -5.79
CA GLY A 6 9.59 -47.87 -5.79
C GLY A 6 10.80 -47.79 -6.70
N ASP A 7 11.97 -47.59 -6.11
CA ASP A 7 13.23 -47.54 -6.80
C ASP A 7 13.71 -48.98 -7.01
N ASN A 8 13.27 -49.56 -8.13
CA ASN A 8 13.87 -50.75 -8.71
C ASN A 8 14.73 -50.37 -9.92
N GLY A 9 15.43 -49.22 -9.90
CA GLY A 9 16.42 -48.85 -10.91
C GLY A 9 15.92 -48.75 -12.36
N GLY A 10 14.60 -48.75 -12.59
CA GLY A 10 13.98 -48.65 -13.90
C GLY A 10 13.60 -47.21 -14.26
N GLU A 11 13.73 -46.83 -15.54
CA GLU A 11 13.33 -45.51 -16.03
C GLU A 11 11.84 -45.23 -15.74
N LEU A 12 11.56 -44.15 -15.01
CA LEU A 12 10.18 -43.73 -14.74
C LEU A 12 9.43 -43.41 -16.03
N THR A 13 8.16 -43.80 -16.09
CA THR A 13 7.24 -43.44 -17.18
C THR A 13 7.07 -41.92 -17.25
N THR A 14 6.83 -41.36 -18.44
CA THR A 14 6.67 -39.91 -18.66
C THR A 14 5.62 -39.26 -17.74
N LEU A 15 4.49 -39.95 -17.49
CA LEU A 15 3.45 -39.50 -16.56
C LEU A 15 3.93 -39.47 -15.11
N GLN A 16 4.73 -40.44 -14.68
CA GLN A 16 5.30 -40.46 -13.33
C GLN A 16 6.31 -39.32 -13.16
N LYS A 17 7.15 -39.06 -14.17
CA LYS A 17 8.08 -37.93 -14.18
C LYS A 17 7.34 -36.60 -14.04
N LEU A 18 6.23 -36.42 -14.76
CA LEU A 18 5.39 -35.21 -14.68
C LEU A 18 4.72 -35.05 -13.30
N LEU A 19 4.23 -36.15 -12.72
CA LEU A 19 3.60 -36.14 -11.40
C LEU A 19 4.62 -35.79 -10.29
N VAL A 20 5.83 -36.34 -10.38
CA VAL A 20 6.95 -36.00 -9.47
C VAL A 20 7.34 -34.53 -9.62
N PHE A 21 7.43 -34.04 -10.85
CA PHE A 21 7.71 -32.64 -11.13
C PHE A 21 6.68 -31.71 -10.48
N TYR A 22 5.38 -31.96 -10.65
CA TYR A 22 4.32 -31.13 -10.06
C TYR A 22 4.24 -31.25 -8.53
N LYS A 23 4.59 -32.41 -7.96
CA LYS A 23 4.66 -32.58 -6.50
C LYS A 23 5.85 -31.88 -5.85
N SER A 24 6.86 -31.48 -6.64
CA SER A 24 8.07 -30.82 -6.13
C SER A 24 7.74 -29.46 -5.46
N PRO A 25 8.48 -29.09 -4.40
CA PRO A 25 8.19 -27.87 -3.63
C PRO A 25 8.40 -26.59 -4.45
N ILE A 26 9.39 -26.57 -5.35
CA ILE A 26 9.68 -25.43 -6.23
C ILE A 26 8.54 -25.23 -7.23
N SER A 27 8.04 -26.31 -7.87
CA SER A 27 6.92 -26.21 -8.80
C SER A 27 5.65 -25.71 -8.11
N LYS A 28 5.36 -26.20 -6.89
CA LYS A 28 4.23 -25.71 -6.10
C LYS A 28 4.37 -24.23 -5.80
N PHE A 29 5.54 -23.78 -5.34
CA PHE A 29 5.79 -22.38 -5.05
C PHE A 29 5.60 -21.49 -6.29
N CYS A 30 6.14 -21.89 -7.45
CA CYS A 30 5.97 -21.15 -8.70
C CYS A 30 4.50 -21.06 -9.10
N TYR A 31 3.75 -22.15 -9.04
CA TYR A 31 2.32 -22.17 -9.35
C TYR A 31 1.50 -21.28 -8.40
N HIS A 32 1.74 -21.39 -7.09
CA HIS A 32 1.10 -20.53 -6.10
C HIS A 32 1.43 -19.05 -6.33
N SER A 33 2.68 -18.73 -6.67
CA SER A 33 3.12 -17.37 -6.93
C SER A 33 2.49 -16.80 -8.20
N SER A 34 2.46 -17.57 -9.29
CA SER A 34 1.82 -17.14 -10.54
C SER A 34 0.31 -16.96 -10.37
N ALA A 35 -0.36 -17.89 -9.68
CA ALA A 35 -1.78 -17.78 -9.38
C ALA A 35 -2.09 -16.53 -8.55
N TYR A 36 -1.21 -16.19 -7.60
CA TYR A 36 -1.36 -14.97 -6.80
C TYR A 36 -1.19 -13.69 -7.63
N VAL A 37 -0.24 -13.64 -8.56
CA VAL A 37 -0.08 -12.49 -9.47
C VAL A 37 -1.32 -12.34 -10.37
N ILE A 38 -1.86 -13.45 -10.91
CA ILE A 38 -3.09 -13.43 -11.70
C ILE A 38 -4.27 -12.90 -10.86
N PHE A 39 -4.38 -13.34 -9.62
CA PHE A 39 -5.37 -12.82 -8.68
C PHE A 39 -5.26 -11.30 -8.49
N LEU A 40 -4.05 -10.75 -8.32
CA LEU A 40 -3.85 -9.30 -8.17
C LEU A 40 -4.24 -8.52 -9.43
N VAL A 41 -3.94 -9.06 -10.61
CA VAL A 41 -4.32 -8.45 -11.89
C VAL A 41 -5.84 -8.44 -12.04
N LEU A 42 -6.50 -9.56 -11.74
CA LEU A 42 -7.96 -9.66 -11.74
C LEU A 42 -8.58 -8.67 -10.73
N TYR A 43 -8.04 -8.62 -9.51
CA TYR A 43 -8.52 -7.70 -8.47
C TYR A 43 -8.41 -6.24 -8.95
N ALA A 44 -7.26 -5.87 -9.49
CA ALA A 44 -7.02 -4.53 -10.02
C ALA A 44 -7.96 -4.20 -11.19
N TYR A 45 -8.19 -5.16 -12.09
CA TYR A 45 -9.12 -5.00 -13.21
C TYR A 45 -10.55 -4.75 -12.71
N VAL A 46 -11.05 -5.53 -11.74
CA VAL A 46 -12.39 -5.35 -11.17
C VAL A 46 -12.52 -3.99 -10.48
N VAL A 47 -11.53 -3.56 -9.70
CA VAL A 47 -11.59 -2.27 -8.99
C VAL A 47 -11.52 -1.08 -9.94
N LEU A 48 -10.77 -1.20 -11.04
CA LEU A 48 -10.54 -0.10 -11.98
C LEU A 48 -11.67 0.04 -13.01
N PHE A 49 -12.17 -1.07 -13.55
CA PHE A 49 -13.09 -1.07 -14.69
C PHE A 49 -14.50 -1.55 -14.36
N ASP A 50 -14.63 -2.63 -13.58
CA ASP A 50 -15.92 -3.34 -13.43
C ASP A 50 -16.61 -3.09 -12.07
N PHE A 51 -16.18 -2.07 -11.31
CA PHE A 51 -16.75 -1.76 -10.00
C PHE A 51 -18.08 -0.99 -10.14
N GLU A 52 -19.13 -1.72 -10.53
CA GLU A 52 -20.49 -1.21 -10.70
C GLU A 52 -21.44 -1.70 -9.60
N TYR A 53 -22.63 -1.11 -9.52
CA TYR A 53 -23.62 -1.51 -8.51
C TYR A 53 -24.08 -2.96 -8.72
N GLU A 54 -24.27 -3.36 -9.97
CA GLU A 54 -24.61 -4.73 -10.36
C GLU A 54 -23.36 -5.61 -10.42
N MET A 55 -23.50 -6.86 -9.98
CA MET A 55 -22.37 -7.79 -9.88
C MET A 55 -22.02 -8.31 -11.28
N THR A 56 -20.82 -7.99 -11.74
CA THR A 56 -20.29 -8.54 -13.00
C THR A 56 -19.77 -9.97 -12.78
N TYR A 57 -19.69 -10.76 -13.87
CA TYR A 57 -19.13 -12.11 -13.79
C TYR A 57 -17.68 -12.11 -13.28
N MET A 58 -16.90 -11.08 -13.62
CA MET A 58 -15.52 -10.92 -13.16
C MET A 58 -15.45 -10.64 -11.65
N GLU A 59 -16.37 -9.82 -11.12
CA GLU A 59 -16.50 -9.60 -9.68
C GLU A 59 -16.87 -10.90 -8.95
N ILE A 60 -17.80 -11.69 -9.48
CA ILE A 60 -18.17 -12.99 -8.89
C ILE A 60 -16.96 -13.93 -8.84
N PHE A 61 -16.18 -14.02 -9.92
CA PHE A 61 -14.98 -14.84 -9.95
C PHE A 61 -13.93 -14.36 -8.92
N LEU A 62 -13.76 -13.05 -8.78
CA LEU A 62 -12.90 -12.45 -7.75
C LEU A 62 -13.35 -12.83 -6.34
N LEU A 63 -14.66 -12.78 -6.06
CA LEU A 63 -15.23 -13.13 -4.75
C LEU A 63 -15.01 -14.60 -4.40
N ILE A 64 -15.16 -15.51 -5.37
CA ILE A 64 -14.83 -16.93 -5.19
C ILE A 64 -13.36 -17.08 -4.82
N TRP A 65 -12.47 -16.33 -5.48
CA TRP A 65 -11.04 -16.37 -5.19
C TRP A 65 -10.71 -15.83 -3.78
N ILE A 66 -11.33 -14.71 -3.39
CA ILE A 66 -11.21 -14.15 -2.03
C ILE A 66 -11.69 -15.17 -0.99
N PHE A 67 -12.80 -15.87 -1.25
CA PHE A 67 -13.30 -16.89 -0.36
C PHE A 67 -12.35 -18.10 -0.24
N ASN A 68 -11.77 -18.53 -1.35
CA ASN A 68 -10.71 -19.55 -1.33
C ASN A 68 -9.49 -19.09 -0.49
N HIS A 69 -9.14 -17.81 -0.58
CA HIS A 69 -8.08 -17.24 0.23
C HIS A 69 -8.42 -17.27 1.73
N LEU A 70 -9.64 -16.91 2.12
CA LEU A 70 -10.15 -17.01 3.49
C LEU A 70 -10.06 -18.45 4.02
N ILE A 71 -10.48 -19.43 3.23
CA ILE A 71 -10.40 -20.85 3.60
C ILE A 71 -8.95 -21.28 3.80
N ASN A 72 -8.03 -20.88 2.93
CA ASN A 72 -6.63 -21.26 3.04
C ASN A 72 -6.00 -20.72 4.33
N GLU A 73 -6.30 -19.48 4.73
CA GLU A 73 -5.81 -18.92 6.00
C GLU A 73 -6.39 -19.67 7.22
N ILE A 74 -7.68 -20.01 7.18
CA ILE A 74 -8.30 -20.83 8.24
C ILE A 74 -7.66 -22.22 8.31
N ALA A 75 -7.35 -22.82 7.16
CA ALA A 75 -6.68 -24.11 7.08
C ALA A 75 -5.23 -24.03 7.60
N GLU A 76 -4.52 -22.94 7.34
CA GLU A 76 -3.16 -22.69 7.87
C GLU A 76 -3.19 -22.62 9.41
N ILE A 77 -4.13 -21.87 9.99
CA ILE A 77 -4.33 -21.81 11.45
C ILE A 77 -4.65 -23.21 12.02
N ALA A 78 -5.48 -24.00 11.32
CA ALA A 78 -5.84 -25.34 11.76
C ALA A 78 -4.67 -26.33 11.69
N ALA A 79 -3.70 -26.11 10.80
CA ALA A 79 -2.53 -26.96 10.62
C ALA A 79 -1.42 -26.71 11.65
N GLU A 80 -1.52 -25.66 12.47
CA GLU A 80 -0.51 -25.36 13.50
C GLU A 80 -0.41 -26.45 14.58
N PRO A 81 0.80 -26.68 15.14
CA PRO A 81 1.09 -27.86 15.97
C PRO A 81 0.41 -27.84 17.34
N SER A 82 -0.01 -26.67 17.83
CA SER A 82 -0.69 -26.52 19.12
C SER A 82 -1.98 -27.34 19.22
N LEU A 83 -2.24 -28.00 20.36
CA LEU A 83 -3.44 -28.83 20.55
C LEU A 83 -4.69 -28.01 20.89
N SER A 84 -4.53 -26.87 21.58
CA SER A 84 -5.64 -26.01 21.97
C SER A 84 -5.91 -24.95 20.91
N LEU A 85 -7.19 -24.59 20.67
CA LEU A 85 -7.56 -23.56 19.68
C LEU A 85 -6.92 -22.20 19.99
N ARG A 86 -6.84 -21.84 21.28
CA ARG A 86 -6.18 -20.60 21.70
C ARG A 86 -4.66 -20.66 21.47
N GLY A 87 -4.04 -21.83 21.71
CA GLY A 87 -2.63 -22.04 21.40
C GLY A 87 -2.34 -21.90 19.91
N LYS A 88 -3.15 -22.52 19.04
CA LYS A 88 -2.99 -22.43 17.58
C LYS A 88 -3.03 -20.99 17.07
N ILE A 89 -3.99 -20.20 17.54
CA ILE A 89 -4.10 -18.79 17.14
C ILE A 89 -2.89 -17.99 17.63
N ASN A 90 -2.47 -18.20 18.88
CA ASN A 90 -1.31 -17.50 19.44
C ASN A 90 -0.01 -17.82 18.68
N ASP A 91 0.20 -19.09 18.35
CA ASP A 91 1.35 -19.54 17.57
C ASP A 91 1.32 -18.93 16.17
N TRP A 92 0.15 -18.94 15.51
CA TRP A 92 -0.01 -18.36 14.19
C TRP A 92 0.25 -16.83 14.19
N VAL A 93 -0.28 -16.08 15.16
CA VAL A 93 -0.10 -14.61 15.27
C VAL A 93 1.36 -14.22 15.61
N SER A 94 2.20 -15.15 16.05
CA SER A 94 3.60 -14.86 16.39
C SER A 94 4.44 -14.41 15.17
N SER A 95 4.10 -14.89 13.96
CA SER A 95 4.75 -14.49 12.72
C SER A 95 4.32 -13.10 12.26
N VAL A 96 5.29 -12.25 11.88
CA VAL A 96 5.04 -10.90 11.34
C VAL A 96 4.15 -10.96 10.10
N TRP A 97 4.40 -11.94 9.21
CA TRP A 97 3.65 -12.13 7.98
C TRP A 97 2.21 -12.55 8.25
N ASN A 98 1.99 -13.40 9.25
CA ASN A 98 0.65 -13.85 9.62
C ASN A 98 -0.16 -12.70 10.26
N ARG A 99 0.49 -11.82 11.05
CA ARG A 99 -0.16 -10.58 11.52
C ARG A 99 -0.57 -9.68 10.36
N PHE A 100 0.29 -9.53 9.35
CA PHE A 100 -0.03 -8.78 8.15
C PHE A 100 -1.21 -9.41 7.40
N ASP A 101 -1.20 -10.72 7.24
CA ASP A 101 -2.29 -11.47 6.59
C ASP A 101 -3.60 -11.36 7.38
N MET A 102 -3.56 -11.35 8.71
CA MET A 102 -4.72 -11.08 9.57
C MET A 102 -5.34 -9.70 9.30
N VAL A 103 -4.51 -8.65 9.21
CA VAL A 103 -4.98 -7.30 8.88
C VAL A 103 -5.61 -7.26 7.50
N SER A 104 -4.99 -7.92 6.51
CA SER A 104 -5.55 -8.03 5.16
C SER A 104 -6.90 -8.76 5.12
N LEU A 105 -7.05 -9.78 5.96
CA LEU A 105 -8.28 -10.56 6.10
C LEU A 105 -9.42 -9.72 6.68
N LEU A 106 -9.14 -8.97 7.75
CA LEU A 106 -10.10 -8.08 8.40
C LEU A 106 -10.56 -6.97 7.45
N LEU A 107 -9.62 -6.37 6.71
CA LEU A 107 -9.94 -5.37 5.69
C LEU A 107 -10.80 -5.95 4.57
N THR A 108 -10.52 -7.19 4.15
CA THR A 108 -11.32 -7.90 3.15
C THR A 108 -12.74 -8.16 3.63
N CYS A 109 -12.92 -8.65 4.87
CA CYS A 109 -14.25 -8.85 5.46
C CYS A 109 -15.01 -7.53 5.58
N MET A 110 -14.35 -6.44 5.98
CA MET A 110 -14.95 -5.11 6.05
C MET A 110 -15.36 -4.61 4.67
N ALA A 111 -14.51 -4.77 3.65
CA ALA A 111 -14.81 -4.37 2.28
C ALA A 111 -16.03 -5.13 1.73
N LEU A 112 -16.10 -6.45 1.96
CA LEU A 112 -17.26 -7.28 1.61
C LEU A 112 -18.53 -6.84 2.34
N GLY A 113 -18.45 -6.56 3.64
CA GLY A 113 -19.60 -6.08 4.42
C GLY A 113 -20.14 -4.73 3.94
N LEU A 114 -19.25 -3.81 3.55
CA LEU A 114 -19.62 -2.51 2.97
C LEU A 114 -20.22 -2.64 1.57
N ARG A 115 -19.80 -3.64 0.78
CA ARG A 115 -20.33 -3.92 -0.56
C ARG A 115 -21.77 -4.42 -0.55
N LEU A 116 -22.16 -5.17 0.49
CA LEU A 116 -23.53 -5.71 0.61
C LEU A 116 -24.61 -4.62 0.81
N HIS A 117 -24.22 -3.42 1.26
CA HIS A 117 -25.15 -2.34 1.57
C HIS A 117 -25.14 -1.25 0.49
N ARG A 118 -26.30 -1.03 -0.15
CA ARG A 118 -26.46 -0.04 -1.23
C ARG A 118 -26.08 1.38 -0.82
N GLN A 119 -26.34 1.76 0.43
CA GLN A 119 -26.05 3.09 0.96
C GLN A 119 -24.54 3.36 1.13
N THR A 120 -23.72 2.32 1.30
CA THR A 120 -22.28 2.44 1.55
C THR A 120 -21.42 2.07 0.35
N PHE A 121 -21.99 2.03 -0.87
CA PHE A 121 -21.27 1.59 -2.06
C PHE A 121 -19.98 2.40 -2.33
N THR A 122 -20.00 3.71 -2.16
CA THR A 122 -18.81 4.57 -2.31
C THR A 122 -17.71 4.21 -1.32
N TRP A 123 -18.10 3.94 -0.06
CA TRP A 123 -17.18 3.49 0.98
C TRP A 123 -16.65 2.08 0.70
N GLY A 124 -17.49 1.21 0.12
CA GLY A 124 -17.09 -0.10 -0.39
C GLY A 124 -16.00 0.01 -1.46
N ARG A 125 -16.16 0.90 -2.45
CA ARG A 125 -15.15 1.14 -3.48
C ARG A 125 -13.80 1.56 -2.89
N ILE A 126 -13.82 2.49 -1.94
CA ILE A 126 -12.61 2.94 -1.24
C ILE A 126 -11.98 1.79 -0.45
N ALA A 127 -12.78 0.99 0.26
CA ALA A 127 -12.30 -0.15 1.01
C ALA A 127 -11.66 -1.21 0.10
N TYR A 128 -12.27 -1.53 -1.06
CA TYR A 128 -11.69 -2.42 -2.07
C TYR A 128 -10.38 -1.88 -2.64
N ALA A 129 -10.30 -0.58 -2.92
CA ALA A 129 -9.06 0.04 -3.41
C ALA A 129 -7.92 -0.06 -2.38
N ILE A 130 -8.21 0.24 -1.10
CA ILE A 130 -7.22 0.10 -0.01
C ILE A 130 -6.82 -1.37 0.15
N ASN A 131 -7.80 -2.29 0.12
CA ASN A 131 -7.56 -3.72 0.26
C ASN A 131 -6.68 -4.26 -0.88
N THR A 132 -6.87 -3.76 -2.11
CA THR A 132 -6.01 -4.09 -3.25
C THR A 132 -4.55 -3.77 -2.93
N THR A 133 -4.28 -2.55 -2.44
CA THR A 133 -2.91 -2.13 -2.07
C THR A 133 -2.30 -3.03 -1.00
N VAL A 134 -3.09 -3.44 0.00
CA VAL A 134 -2.62 -4.38 1.04
C VAL A 134 -2.27 -5.75 0.44
N PHE A 135 -3.08 -6.27 -0.48
CA PHE A 135 -2.73 -7.50 -1.19
C PHE A 135 -1.46 -7.35 -2.05
N TYR A 136 -1.21 -6.19 -2.69
CA TYR A 136 0.07 -5.95 -3.37
C TYR A 136 1.25 -6.01 -2.42
N CYS A 137 1.14 -5.44 -1.20
CA CYS A 137 2.18 -5.55 -0.18
C CYS A 137 2.48 -7.01 0.23
N ARG A 138 1.52 -7.94 0.11
CA ARG A 138 1.78 -9.37 0.35
C ARG A 138 2.76 -9.98 -0.66
N LEU A 139 2.97 -9.38 -1.84
CA LEU A 139 4.03 -9.81 -2.77
C LEU A 139 5.41 -9.81 -2.12
N PHE A 140 5.65 -8.97 -1.11
CA PHE A 140 6.90 -8.99 -0.36
C PHE A 140 7.16 -10.34 0.32
N ARG A 141 6.12 -11.10 0.72
CA ARG A 141 6.27 -12.47 1.27
C ARG A 141 6.86 -13.42 0.22
N ILE A 142 6.44 -13.29 -1.04
CA ILE A 142 6.96 -14.08 -2.18
C ILE A 142 8.38 -13.63 -2.53
N TYR A 143 8.64 -12.31 -2.57
CA TYR A 143 9.98 -11.77 -2.83
C TYR A 143 11.00 -12.15 -1.77
N HIS A 144 10.59 -12.26 -0.50
CA HIS A 144 11.45 -12.69 0.58
C HIS A 144 11.97 -14.12 0.39
N VAL A 145 11.18 -15.01 -0.22
CA VAL A 145 11.59 -16.41 -0.50
C VAL A 145 12.52 -16.51 -1.71
N SER A 146 12.53 -15.51 -2.60
CA SER A 146 13.37 -15.52 -3.80
C SER A 146 14.85 -15.36 -3.47
N TYR A 147 15.70 -16.20 -4.06
CA TYR A 147 17.15 -16.19 -3.86
C TYR A 147 17.81 -14.83 -4.16
N HIS A 148 17.35 -14.14 -5.20
CA HIS A 148 17.96 -12.88 -5.65
C HIS A 148 17.37 -11.64 -4.98
N LEU A 149 16.07 -11.67 -4.64
CA LEU A 149 15.35 -10.52 -4.11
C LEU A 149 15.29 -10.49 -2.58
N GLY A 150 15.31 -11.66 -1.93
CA GLY A 150 15.26 -11.80 -0.48
C GLY A 150 16.35 -11.01 0.25
N PRO A 151 17.65 -11.22 -0.06
CA PRO A 151 18.74 -10.48 0.58
C PRO A 151 18.63 -8.96 0.39
N LYS A 152 18.20 -8.51 -0.80
CA LYS A 152 18.00 -7.09 -1.10
C LYS A 152 16.87 -6.49 -0.26
N LEU A 153 15.78 -7.23 -0.08
CA LEU A 153 14.65 -6.81 0.75
C LEU A 153 15.04 -6.70 2.23
N VAL A 154 15.86 -7.62 2.75
CA VAL A 154 16.37 -7.54 4.13
C VAL A 154 17.29 -6.33 4.32
N ILE A 155 18.16 -6.03 3.34
CA ILE A 155 18.99 -4.82 3.37
C ILE A 155 18.10 -3.58 3.38
N PHE A 156 17.11 -3.50 2.49
CA PHE A 156 16.15 -2.39 2.46
C PHE A 156 15.45 -2.21 3.81
N TYR A 157 14.95 -3.29 4.41
CA TYR A 157 14.32 -3.25 5.73
C TYR A 157 15.25 -2.68 6.81
N ARG A 158 16.53 -3.06 6.81
CA ARG A 158 17.53 -2.54 7.76
C ARG A 158 17.85 -1.06 7.54
N MET A 159 17.66 -0.54 6.32
CA MET A 159 17.86 0.88 6.03
C MET A 159 16.69 1.76 6.47
N ILE A 160 15.50 1.19 6.73
CA ILE A 160 14.32 1.98 7.12
C ILE A 160 14.55 2.76 8.42
N SER A 161 15.29 2.21 9.39
CA SER A 161 15.58 2.93 10.64
C SER A 161 16.36 4.23 10.40
N GLU A 162 17.37 4.18 9.54
CA GLU A 162 18.17 5.34 9.16
C GLU A 162 17.36 6.37 8.38
N VAL A 163 16.50 5.89 7.46
CA VAL A 163 15.59 6.75 6.69
C VAL A 163 14.60 7.45 7.60
N LEU A 164 14.09 6.79 8.65
CA LEU A 164 13.18 7.42 9.62
C LEU A 164 13.86 8.53 10.42
N VAL A 165 15.12 8.33 10.83
CA VAL A 165 15.91 9.38 11.51
C VAL A 165 16.13 10.57 10.58
N PHE A 166 16.50 10.32 9.33
CA PHE A 166 16.65 11.36 8.32
C PHE A 166 15.33 12.12 8.07
N LEU A 167 14.21 11.39 7.95
CA LEU A 167 12.88 11.99 7.75
C LEU A 167 12.48 12.87 8.94
N ALA A 168 12.80 12.47 10.16
CA ALA A 168 12.54 13.27 11.35
C ALA A 168 13.32 14.60 11.34
N LEU A 169 14.59 14.58 10.94
CA LEU A 169 15.39 15.80 10.76
C LEU A 169 14.82 16.67 9.64
N LEU A 170 14.44 16.06 8.51
CA LEU A 170 13.86 16.75 7.37
C LEU A 170 12.57 17.50 7.75
N VAL A 171 11.69 16.88 8.55
CA VAL A 171 10.44 17.51 9.02
C VAL A 171 10.72 18.78 9.83
N ILE A 172 11.77 18.81 10.65
CA ILE A 172 12.15 20.02 11.41
C ILE A 172 12.50 21.17 10.47
N PHE A 173 13.32 20.91 9.45
CA PHE A 173 13.69 21.92 8.47
C PHE A 173 12.50 22.38 7.63
N ILE A 174 11.66 21.44 7.18
CA ILE A 174 10.45 21.74 6.40
C ILE A 174 9.49 22.62 7.22
N LEU A 175 9.26 22.30 8.49
CA LEU A 175 8.40 23.10 9.36
C LEU A 175 8.96 24.51 9.57
N GLY A 176 10.26 24.64 9.85
CA GLY A 176 10.90 25.94 10.05
C GLY A 176 10.78 26.84 8.82
N TYR A 177 11.12 26.32 7.65
CA TYR A 177 10.99 27.04 6.39
C TYR A 177 9.53 27.30 5.99
N GLY A 178 8.65 26.32 6.14
CA GLY A 178 7.23 26.44 5.81
C GLY A 178 6.52 27.52 6.62
N ILE A 179 6.76 27.58 7.94
CA ILE A 179 6.19 28.61 8.81
C ILE A 179 6.75 29.99 8.45
N ALA A 180 8.08 30.09 8.26
CA ALA A 180 8.72 31.36 7.89
C ALA A 180 8.20 31.89 6.55
N SER A 181 8.13 31.04 5.54
CA SER A 181 7.62 31.38 4.20
C SER A 181 6.15 31.83 4.28
N GLN A 182 5.28 31.06 4.93
CA GLN A 182 3.86 31.42 5.05
C GLN A 182 3.63 32.71 5.83
N SER A 183 4.45 32.98 6.87
CA SER A 183 4.39 34.23 7.63
C SER A 183 4.79 35.46 6.80
N LEU A 184 5.72 35.30 5.86
CA LEU A 184 6.17 36.39 4.99
C LEU A 184 5.22 36.61 3.80
N LEU A 185 4.65 35.53 3.26
CA LEU A 185 3.73 35.56 2.13
C LEU A 185 2.34 36.09 2.54
N HIS A 186 1.87 35.76 3.75
CA HIS A 186 0.55 36.14 4.25
C HIS A 186 0.63 37.00 5.52
N LEU A 187 0.78 38.33 5.37
CA LEU A 187 0.93 39.26 6.50
C LEU A 187 -0.30 39.40 7.41
N SER A 188 -1.49 38.96 6.98
CA SER A 188 -2.73 39.12 7.76
C SER A 188 -3.67 37.94 7.54
N ARG A 189 -3.36 36.77 8.14
CA ARG A 189 -4.35 35.69 8.29
C ARG A 189 -5.18 35.99 9.54
N ASN A 190 -6.48 36.23 9.39
CA ASN A 190 -7.39 36.44 10.50
C ASN A 190 -7.52 35.13 11.31
N ALA A 191 -6.92 35.08 12.50
CA ALA A 191 -6.97 33.93 13.40
C ALA A 191 -8.40 33.60 13.90
N PHE A 192 -9.34 34.53 13.72
CA PHE A 192 -10.71 34.45 14.24
C PHE A 192 -11.63 33.48 13.45
N THR A 193 -11.24 33.04 12.25
CA THR A 193 -12.03 32.09 11.42
C THR A 193 -11.43 30.69 11.44
N LEU A 194 -11.11 30.17 12.63
CA LEU A 194 -10.60 28.82 12.84
C LEU A 194 -11.72 27.77 12.74
N ASN A 195 -12.17 27.48 11.50
CA ASN A 195 -12.95 26.27 11.22
C ASN A 195 -12.00 25.08 10.93
N SER A 196 -12.45 23.85 11.20
CA SER A 196 -11.66 22.61 10.98
C SER A 196 -11.10 22.49 9.54
N THR A 197 -11.84 22.98 8.54
CA THR A 197 -11.40 23.03 7.14
C THR A 197 -10.25 24.01 6.90
N SER A 198 -10.17 25.11 7.65
CA SER A 198 -9.11 26.11 7.52
C SER A 198 -7.79 25.62 8.11
N ILE A 199 -7.83 24.85 9.20
CA ILE A 199 -6.62 24.24 9.79
C ILE A 199 -5.98 23.24 8.81
N SER A 200 -6.79 22.42 8.14
CA SER A 200 -6.30 21.47 7.13
C SER A 200 -5.59 22.18 5.97
N ASN A 201 -6.15 23.29 5.50
CA ASN A 201 -5.54 24.08 4.42
C ASN A 201 -4.24 24.76 4.87
N ILE A 202 -4.21 25.34 6.07
CA ILE A 202 -2.98 25.92 6.64
C ILE A 202 -1.88 24.86 6.79
N MET A 203 -2.23 23.65 7.25
CA MET A 203 -1.26 22.56 7.38
C MET A 203 -0.71 22.12 6.02
N LYS A 204 -1.54 22.09 4.97
CA LYS A 204 -1.07 21.83 3.60
C LYS A 204 -0.10 22.92 3.13
N ASP A 205 -0.44 24.19 3.32
CA ASP A 205 0.40 25.32 2.92
C ASP A 205 1.78 25.33 3.63
N VAL A 206 1.81 24.93 4.90
CA VAL A 206 3.02 24.95 5.74
C VAL A 206 3.88 23.70 5.56
N LEU A 207 3.29 22.53 5.36
CA LEU A 207 4.05 21.27 5.27
C LEU A 207 4.20 20.76 3.83
N LEU A 208 3.10 20.77 3.08
CA LEU A 208 3.03 20.10 1.78
C LEU A 208 3.70 20.94 0.68
N THR A 209 3.52 22.26 0.68
CA THR A 209 4.19 23.17 -0.27
C THR A 209 5.72 23.06 -0.21
N PRO A 210 6.39 23.25 0.95
CA PRO A 210 7.85 23.09 1.01
C PRO A 210 8.34 21.67 0.75
N TYR A 211 7.51 20.66 1.05
CA TYR A 211 7.81 19.27 0.68
C TYR A 211 7.86 19.09 -0.84
N TRP A 212 6.90 19.62 -1.61
CA TRP A 212 6.92 19.55 -3.08
C TRP A 212 8.07 20.35 -3.69
N GLN A 213 8.45 21.47 -3.09
CA GLN A 213 9.62 22.26 -3.53
C GLN A 213 10.92 21.47 -3.45
N MET A 214 11.08 20.54 -2.49
CA MET A 214 12.24 19.64 -2.42
C MET A 214 12.33 18.72 -3.66
N TYR A 215 11.19 18.36 -4.26
CA TYR A 215 11.13 17.56 -5.49
C TYR A 215 11.20 18.39 -6.78
N GLY A 216 11.34 19.72 -6.68
CA GLY A 216 11.50 20.62 -7.82
C GLY A 216 10.22 21.34 -8.27
N GLU A 217 9.07 21.09 -7.63
CA GLU A 217 7.82 21.80 -7.90
C GLU A 217 7.81 23.15 -7.17
N LEU A 218 8.42 24.17 -7.80
CA LEU A 218 8.73 25.45 -7.15
C LEU A 218 7.54 26.44 -7.07
N GLN A 219 6.47 26.24 -7.85
CA GLN A 219 5.27 27.11 -7.88
C GLN A 219 5.60 28.62 -7.93
N LEU A 220 6.58 29.00 -8.75
CA LEU A 220 7.16 30.36 -8.77
C LEU A 220 6.15 31.46 -9.06
N GLU A 221 5.07 31.17 -9.79
CA GLU A 221 4.02 32.13 -10.14
C GLU A 221 3.30 32.68 -8.90
N GLU A 222 3.08 31.85 -7.88
CA GLU A 222 2.40 32.23 -6.64
C GLU A 222 3.28 33.16 -5.78
N ILE A 223 4.59 32.88 -5.75
CA ILE A 223 5.57 33.66 -4.99
C ILE A 223 5.87 35.00 -5.70
N ALA A 224 6.01 35.00 -7.03
CA ALA A 224 6.34 36.20 -7.82
C ALA A 224 5.14 37.15 -7.99
N GLY A 225 3.91 36.62 -8.10
CA GLY A 225 2.69 37.40 -8.33
C GLY A 225 2.39 38.45 -7.25
N MET A 226 2.81 38.21 -6.01
CA MET A 226 2.64 39.16 -4.90
C MET A 226 3.63 40.33 -4.93
N CYS A 227 4.83 40.15 -5.50
CA CYS A 227 5.77 41.25 -5.70
C CYS A 227 5.26 42.23 -6.76
N LEU A 228 4.58 41.73 -7.80
CA LEU A 228 3.97 42.56 -8.86
C LEU A 228 2.69 43.27 -8.40
N MET A 229 1.86 42.64 -7.56
CA MET A 229 0.65 43.29 -7.00
C MET A 229 0.98 44.43 -6.01
N ARG A 230 2.09 44.35 -5.28
CA ARG A 230 2.55 45.47 -4.42
C ARG A 230 3.15 46.64 -5.21
N CYS A 231 3.64 46.38 -6.43
CA CYS A 231 4.06 47.39 -7.39
C CYS A 231 2.93 47.98 -8.25
N ARG A 232 1.65 47.86 -7.85
CA ARG A 232 0.54 48.50 -8.59
C ARG A 232 0.39 50.00 -8.33
N LYS A 233 1.23 50.58 -7.47
CA LYS A 233 1.32 52.05 -7.26
C LYS A 233 2.74 52.60 -7.45
N THR A 234 3.53 52.05 -8.36
CA THR A 234 4.82 52.67 -8.75
C THR A 234 4.79 53.01 -10.23
N VAL A 235 4.63 54.30 -10.51
CA VAL A 235 4.99 54.90 -11.79
C VAL A 235 6.48 54.64 -12.02
N TRP A 236 6.82 54.03 -13.15
CA TRP A 236 8.21 53.94 -13.62
C TRP A 236 8.73 55.37 -13.89
N ARG A 237 9.45 55.96 -12.93
CA ARG A 237 10.28 57.15 -13.16
C ARG A 237 11.69 56.87 -12.65
N SER A 238 12.62 56.76 -13.60
CA SER A 238 14.06 56.85 -13.42
C SER A 238 14.71 55.83 -12.45
N GLY A 239 14.92 54.61 -12.96
CA GLY A 239 16.17 53.85 -12.70
C GLY A 239 16.49 53.37 -11.29
N SER A 240 15.56 53.35 -10.34
CA SER A 240 15.77 52.72 -9.02
C SER A 240 14.48 52.10 -8.52
N LEU A 241 14.46 50.76 -8.39
CA LEU A 241 13.43 50.04 -7.65
C LEU A 241 13.63 50.29 -6.16
N ARG A 242 12.81 51.18 -5.60
CA ARG A 242 12.61 51.28 -4.15
C ARG A 242 11.13 51.08 -3.86
N CYS A 243 10.86 50.21 -2.90
CA CYS A 243 9.54 50.07 -2.27
C CYS A 243 9.17 51.33 -1.51
#